data_AF-A0A7K9M7I3-F1
#
_entry.id   AF-A0A7K9M7I3-F1
#
_cell.length_a   1.000
_cell.length_b   1.000
_cell.length_c   1.000
_cell.angle_alpha   90.00
_cell.angle_beta   90.00
_cell.angle_gamma   90.00
#
_symmetry.space_group_name_H-M   'P 1'
#
loop_
_entity.id
_entity.type
_entity.pdbx_description
1 polymer ?
#
loop_
_entity_poly.entity_id
_entity_poly.type
_entity_poly.pdbx_seq_one_letter_code
_entity_poly.pdbx_strand_id
1 'polypeptide(L)'
;VAPSRAGVDDEESAEEAREETPEDREIRRELEKKREIDVLWTLKSGTSTESSADEPFVCSKFIVAIGHNAAAFLSSFILDSVCWEVVGVVKLWNEWCRTSNTTNVLPTDSFCLFYRLTSDPTVLLCQCSCYVAEDQQFQWLEKVFGCMRKEGLQVTILSTCPVADYKTQESTLTLPSPFLKALKTKEFKEQVCCPLLEQPNIVRDLPAA
;
A
#
# COMPACT_ATOMS: atom_id res chain seq x y z
N VAL A 1 -40.55 -33.99 27.36
CA VAL A 1 -39.18 -34.44 27.02
C VAL A 1 -39.25 -35.12 25.67
N ALA A 2 -38.86 -34.41 24.61
CA ALA A 2 -38.78 -34.98 23.26
C ALA A 2 -37.33 -35.42 23.02
N PRO A 3 -37.08 -36.59 22.41
CA PRO A 3 -35.72 -37.03 22.15
C PRO A 3 -35.16 -36.29 20.94
N SER A 4 -33.97 -35.75 21.11
CA SER A 4 -33.07 -35.33 20.05
C SER A 4 -32.90 -36.46 19.03
N ARG A 5 -33.06 -36.15 17.74
CA ARG A 5 -32.56 -36.99 16.66
C ARG A 5 -31.60 -36.14 15.83
N ALA A 6 -30.32 -36.45 15.99
CA ALA A 6 -29.23 -35.93 15.20
C ALA A 6 -29.46 -36.28 13.72
N GLY A 7 -29.51 -35.26 12.87
CA GLY A 7 -29.17 -35.39 11.46
C GLY A 7 -27.70 -35.02 11.34
N VAL A 8 -26.87 -36.02 11.10
CA VAL A 8 -25.48 -35.84 10.70
C VAL A 8 -25.51 -35.85 9.17
N ASP A 9 -25.60 -34.67 8.56
CA ASP A 9 -25.36 -34.50 7.13
C ASP A 9 -23.84 -34.49 6.93
N ASP A 10 -23.22 -35.68 7.00
CA ASP A 10 -21.81 -35.94 6.64
C ASP A 10 -21.67 -36.12 5.10
N GLU A 11 -22.31 -35.27 4.29
CA GLU A 11 -22.20 -35.33 2.81
C GLU A 11 -21.97 -33.95 2.15
N GLU A 12 -21.37 -32.98 2.85
CA GLU A 12 -21.02 -31.67 2.25
C GLU A 12 -19.56 -31.27 2.53
N SER A 13 -18.62 -32.21 2.49
CA SER A 13 -17.17 -31.93 2.57
C SER A 13 -16.34 -32.60 1.48
N ALA A 14 -16.99 -33.02 0.39
CA ALA A 14 -16.32 -33.35 -0.86
C ALA A 14 -16.36 -32.14 -1.79
N GLU A 15 -15.76 -31.02 -1.39
CA GLU A 15 -15.32 -30.03 -2.36
C GLU A 15 -14.31 -30.74 -3.28
N GLU A 16 -14.79 -31.15 -4.43
CA GLU A 16 -13.99 -31.68 -5.53
C GLU A 16 -12.79 -30.76 -5.73
N ALA A 17 -11.59 -31.24 -5.39
CA ALA A 17 -10.36 -30.76 -5.98
C ALA A 17 -10.43 -31.09 -7.48
N ARG A 18 -11.22 -30.31 -8.24
CA ARG A 18 -11.25 -30.38 -9.70
C ARG A 18 -9.83 -30.21 -10.17
N GLU A 19 -9.31 -31.20 -10.89
CA GLU A 19 -8.03 -31.09 -11.55
C GLU A 19 -8.07 -29.87 -12.46
N GLU A 20 -7.20 -28.90 -12.18
CA GLU A 20 -7.12 -27.66 -12.93
C GLU A 20 -6.87 -27.98 -14.41
N THR A 21 -7.78 -27.54 -15.28
CA THR A 21 -7.67 -27.79 -16.72
C THR A 21 -6.50 -26.98 -17.30
N PRO A 22 -5.91 -27.42 -18.42
CA PRO A 22 -4.87 -26.64 -19.10
C PRO A 22 -5.36 -25.25 -19.53
N GLU A 23 -6.67 -25.08 -19.79
CA GLU A 23 -7.27 -23.78 -20.10
C GLU A 23 -7.32 -22.87 -18.87
N ASP A 24 -7.65 -23.40 -17.68
CA ASP A 24 -7.63 -22.64 -16.43
C ASP A 24 -6.23 -22.14 -16.09
N ARG A 25 -5.19 -22.95 -16.35
CA ARG A 25 -3.78 -22.55 -16.17
C ARG A 25 -3.38 -21.40 -17.08
N GLU A 26 -3.84 -21.43 -18.32
CA GLU A 26 -3.57 -20.37 -19.30
C GLU A 26 -4.30 -19.07 -18.92
N ILE A 27 -5.57 -19.17 -18.50
CA ILE A 27 -6.34 -18.04 -18.00
C ILE A 27 -5.66 -17.42 -16.77
N ARG A 28 -5.19 -18.24 -15.83
CA ARG A 28 -4.48 -17.76 -14.64
C ARG A 28 -3.19 -17.03 -15.01
N ARG A 29 -2.38 -17.59 -15.91
CA ARG A 29 -1.16 -16.93 -16.40
C ARG A 29 -1.45 -15.60 -17.08
N GLU A 30 -2.47 -15.55 -17.94
CA GLU A 30 -2.87 -14.32 -18.62
C GLU A 30 -3.43 -13.28 -17.65
N LEU A 31 -4.14 -13.70 -16.59
CA LEU A 31 -4.60 -12.81 -15.52
C LEU A 31 -3.43 -12.28 -14.69
N GLU A 32 -2.49 -13.13 -14.28
CA GLU A 32 -1.27 -12.74 -13.57
C GLU A 32 -0.44 -11.75 -14.38
N LYS A 33 -0.27 -12.00 -15.68
CA LYS A 33 0.43 -11.12 -16.60
C LYS A 33 -0.28 -9.79 -16.79
N LYS A 34 -1.61 -9.78 -16.85
CA LYS A 34 -2.40 -8.54 -16.93
C LYS A 34 -2.36 -7.73 -15.65
N ARG A 35 -2.28 -8.39 -14.49
CA ARG A 35 -2.27 -7.77 -13.15
C ARG A 35 -0.90 -7.25 -12.73
N GLU A 36 0.10 -7.33 -13.61
CA GLU A 36 1.45 -6.90 -13.32
C GLU A 36 1.53 -5.39 -12.97
N ILE A 37 2.27 -5.10 -11.90
CA ILE A 37 2.59 -3.74 -11.49
C ILE A 37 3.90 -3.29 -12.12
N ASP A 38 3.89 -2.17 -12.84
CA ASP A 38 5.11 -1.62 -13.43
C ASP A 38 5.71 -0.55 -12.52
N VAL A 39 6.98 -0.72 -12.14
CA VAL A 39 7.71 0.27 -11.34
C VAL A 39 8.81 0.87 -12.19
N LEU A 40 8.77 2.19 -12.35
CA LEU A 40 9.70 2.96 -13.15
C LEU A 40 10.45 3.91 -12.22
N TRP A 41 11.71 3.62 -11.96
CA TRP A 41 12.61 4.52 -11.23
C TRP A 41 13.42 5.36 -12.22
N THR A 42 13.50 6.67 -11.99
CA THR A 42 14.38 7.59 -12.73
C THR A 42 15.70 7.86 -12.01
N LEU A 43 15.95 7.14 -10.91
CA LEU A 43 17.19 7.21 -10.15
C LEU A 43 18.34 6.69 -11.00
N LYS A 44 19.13 7.60 -11.60
CA LYS A 44 20.35 7.23 -12.32
C LYS A 44 21.35 6.71 -11.30
N SER A 45 21.52 5.38 -11.21
CA SER A 45 22.74 4.81 -10.66
C SER A 45 23.91 5.43 -11.44
N GLY A 46 24.85 6.05 -10.72
CA GLY A 46 25.95 6.78 -11.34
C GLY A 46 26.76 5.88 -12.27
N THR A 47 26.91 6.31 -13.53
CA THR A 47 28.02 5.95 -14.43
C THR A 47 28.54 4.52 -14.37
N SER A 48 27.89 3.59 -15.06
CA SER A 48 28.60 2.55 -15.82
C SER A 48 27.67 1.85 -16.79
N THR A 49 28.03 1.97 -18.05
CA THR A 49 27.65 1.10 -19.16
C THR A 49 27.84 -0.37 -18.76
N GLU A 50 26.85 -1.21 -19.10
CA GLU A 50 26.89 -2.68 -19.14
C GLU A 50 26.90 -3.47 -17.80
N SER A 51 25.79 -4.18 -17.57
CA SER A 51 25.62 -5.38 -16.72
C SER A 51 26.07 -5.32 -15.25
N SER A 52 25.35 -4.60 -14.40
CA SER A 52 25.38 -4.84 -12.95
C SER A 52 23.95 -5.02 -12.46
N ALA A 53 23.69 -6.13 -11.76
CA ALA A 53 22.44 -6.35 -11.04
C ALA A 53 22.05 -5.08 -10.28
N ASP A 54 20.79 -4.64 -10.40
CA ASP A 54 20.25 -3.44 -9.75
C ASP A 54 20.61 -3.44 -8.26
N GLU A 55 21.68 -2.73 -7.89
CA GLU A 55 22.05 -2.63 -6.49
C GLU A 55 21.00 -1.75 -5.80
N PRO A 56 20.38 -2.24 -4.71
CA PRO A 56 19.33 -1.49 -4.04
C PRO A 56 19.88 -0.16 -3.52
N PHE A 57 19.15 0.93 -3.80
CA PHE A 57 19.58 2.26 -3.38
C PHE A 57 19.40 2.45 -1.87
N VAL A 58 20.22 3.32 -1.28
CA VAL A 58 20.20 3.60 0.16
C VAL A 58 19.00 4.47 0.51
N CYS A 59 18.15 4.00 1.43
CA CYS A 59 17.00 4.73 1.95
C CYS A 59 17.01 4.66 3.47
N SER A 60 17.02 5.81 4.14
CA SER A 60 16.99 5.91 5.61
C SER A 60 15.55 6.05 6.12
N LYS A 61 14.73 6.84 5.42
CA LYS A 61 13.34 7.11 5.77
C LYS A 61 12.48 7.01 4.53
N PHE A 62 11.47 6.14 4.62
CA PHE A 62 10.47 5.99 3.57
C PHE A 62 9.09 6.31 4.12
N ILE A 63 8.48 7.39 3.62
CA ILE A 63 7.16 7.87 4.04
C ILE A 63 6.16 7.51 2.96
N VAL A 64 5.11 6.76 3.30
CA VAL A 64 4.08 6.33 2.34
C VAL A 64 2.75 6.94 2.77
N ALA A 65 2.17 7.83 1.97
CA ALA A 65 0.79 8.24 2.13
C ALA A 65 -0.13 7.42 1.25
N ILE A 66 -1.12 6.80 1.87
CA ILE A 66 -2.07 5.91 1.22
C ILE A 66 -3.47 6.50 1.36
N GLY A 67 -4.16 6.62 0.23
CA GLY A 67 -5.48 7.21 0.13
C GLY A 67 -5.45 8.72 -0.08
N HIS A 68 -6.60 9.25 -0.52
CA HIS A 68 -6.72 10.63 -0.98
C HIS A 68 -6.36 11.67 0.10
N ASN A 69 -6.81 11.49 1.34
CA ASN A 69 -6.58 12.46 2.42
C ASN A 69 -5.12 12.53 2.87
N ALA A 70 -4.46 11.37 3.02
CA ALA A 70 -3.04 11.31 3.36
C ALA A 70 -2.17 11.88 2.22
N ALA A 71 -2.52 11.56 0.97
CA ALA A 71 -1.85 12.08 -0.21
C ALA A 71 -2.01 13.61 -0.34
N ALA A 72 -3.21 14.14 -0.08
CA ALA A 72 -3.50 15.56 -0.07
C ALA A 72 -2.75 16.29 1.05
N PHE A 73 -2.65 15.68 2.23
CA PHE A 73 -1.81 16.19 3.33
C PHE A 73 -0.35 16.32 2.90
N LEU A 74 0.25 15.26 2.34
CA LEU A 74 1.63 15.34 1.84
C LEU A 74 1.80 16.40 0.75
N SER A 75 0.85 16.47 -0.19
CA SER A 75 0.90 17.45 -1.28
C SER A 75 0.87 18.89 -0.77
N SER A 76 0.00 19.17 0.20
CA SER A 76 -0.26 20.53 0.68
C SER A 76 0.78 21.02 1.69
N PHE A 77 1.31 20.13 2.54
CA PHE A 77 2.16 20.52 3.66
C PHE A 77 3.63 20.15 3.47
N ILE A 78 3.95 19.17 2.63
CA ILE A 78 5.31 18.66 2.45
C ILE A 78 5.84 18.98 1.06
N LEU A 79 5.11 18.60 0.01
CA LEU A 79 5.56 18.75 -1.37
C LEU A 79 5.47 20.19 -1.91
N ASP A 80 4.71 21.07 -1.25
CA ASP A 80 4.71 22.50 -1.57
C ASP A 80 6.07 23.17 -1.26
N SER A 81 6.93 22.50 -0.50
CA SER A 81 8.33 22.92 -0.35
C SER A 81 9.15 22.60 -1.61
N VAL A 82 10.06 23.49 -2.01
CA VAL A 82 10.95 23.35 -3.20
C VAL A 82 12.02 22.25 -3.02
N CYS A 83 11.86 21.38 -2.02
CA CYS A 83 12.88 20.42 -1.59
C CYS A 83 12.65 19.01 -2.16
N TRP A 84 11.74 18.80 -3.11
CA TRP A 84 11.37 17.47 -3.59
C TRP A 84 11.49 17.33 -5.10
N GLU A 85 12.00 16.18 -5.54
CA GLU A 85 12.08 15.81 -6.96
C GLU A 85 11.39 14.47 -7.21
N VAL A 86 10.73 14.31 -8.35
CA VAL A 86 10.10 13.03 -8.73
C VAL A 86 11.16 12.05 -9.20
N VAL A 87 11.27 10.91 -8.51
CA VAL A 87 12.29 9.88 -8.79
C VAL A 87 11.71 8.54 -9.22
N GLY A 88 10.38 8.41 -9.23
CA GLY A 88 9.76 7.19 -9.70
C GLY A 88 8.25 7.26 -9.79
N VAL A 89 7.71 6.29 -10.51
CA VAL A 89 6.27 6.07 -10.64
C VAL A 89 5.99 4.57 -10.61
N VAL A 90 4.98 4.18 -9.86
CA VAL A 90 4.38 2.84 -9.95
C VAL A 90 3.08 2.97 -10.72
N LYS A 91 2.91 2.18 -11.77
CA LYS A 91 1.65 2.04 -12.49
C LYS A 91 0.98 0.76 -12.04
N LEU A 92 -0.24 0.91 -11.55
CA LEU A 92 -1.05 -0.22 -11.13
C LEU A 92 -1.96 -0.63 -12.28
N TRP A 93 -2.17 -1.93 -12.42
CA TRP A 93 -3.28 -2.42 -13.21
C TRP A 93 -4.53 -2.44 -12.34
N ASN A 94 -5.50 -1.59 -12.65
CA ASN A 94 -6.80 -1.68 -12.00
C ASN A 94 -7.93 -1.70 -13.04
N GLU A 95 -8.92 -2.57 -12.81
CA GLU A 95 -10.10 -2.63 -13.67
C GLU A 95 -10.89 -1.31 -13.59
N TRP A 96 -10.80 -0.61 -12.45
CA TRP A 96 -11.49 0.65 -12.19
C TRP A 96 -10.95 1.84 -12.99
N CYS A 97 -9.67 1.90 -13.39
CA CYS A 97 -9.18 3.01 -14.24
C CYS A 97 -9.32 2.78 -15.74
N ARG A 98 -9.87 1.62 -16.18
CA ARG A 98 -10.18 1.42 -17.61
C ARG A 98 -11.30 2.33 -18.11
N THR A 99 -12.18 2.79 -17.23
CA THR A 99 -13.32 3.67 -17.56
C THR A 99 -12.95 5.17 -17.61
N SER A 100 -11.77 5.56 -17.14
CA SER A 100 -11.37 6.98 -17.03
C SER A 100 -10.87 7.59 -18.33
N ASN A 101 -10.67 6.80 -19.40
CA ASN A 101 -10.28 7.33 -20.71
C ASN A 101 -11.39 8.17 -21.40
N THR A 102 -12.61 8.21 -20.85
CA THR A 102 -13.77 8.87 -21.47
C THR A 102 -14.36 10.05 -20.70
N THR A 103 -13.82 10.39 -19.53
CA THR A 103 -14.26 11.56 -18.74
C THR A 103 -13.03 12.22 -18.13
N ASN A 104 -12.91 13.54 -18.27
CA ASN A 104 -11.83 14.38 -17.74
C ASN A 104 -11.69 14.31 -16.20
N VAL A 105 -11.34 13.16 -15.66
CA VAL A 105 -10.86 12.96 -14.29
C VAL A 105 -9.34 12.78 -14.42
N LEU A 106 -8.60 13.52 -13.60
CA LEU A 106 -7.16 13.72 -13.76
C LEU A 106 -6.40 12.37 -13.79
N PRO A 107 -5.24 12.28 -14.47
CA PRO A 107 -4.45 11.05 -14.61
C PRO A 107 -4.05 10.32 -13.31
N THR A 108 -4.24 10.96 -12.14
CA THR A 108 -3.73 10.62 -10.80
C THR A 108 -4.32 9.37 -10.12
N ASP A 109 -5.22 8.64 -10.78
CA ASP A 109 -6.02 7.57 -10.16
C ASP A 109 -5.45 6.15 -10.37
N SER A 110 -4.39 5.99 -11.17
CA SER A 110 -3.79 4.66 -11.46
C SER A 110 -2.29 4.58 -11.17
N PHE A 111 -1.71 5.58 -10.53
CA PHE A 111 -0.28 5.60 -10.25
C PHE A 111 0.05 6.03 -8.82
N CYS A 112 1.20 5.56 -8.35
CA CYS A 112 1.86 6.08 -7.16
C CYS A 112 3.08 6.88 -7.60
N LEU A 113 3.27 8.08 -7.04
CA LEU A 113 4.44 8.91 -7.32
C LEU A 113 5.46 8.81 -6.19
N PHE A 114 6.73 8.73 -6.56
CA PHE A 114 7.85 8.71 -5.63
C PHE A 114 8.63 10.00 -5.74
N TYR A 115 8.86 10.62 -4.60
CA TYR A 115 9.61 11.84 -4.46
C TYR A 115 10.84 11.59 -3.60
N ARG A 116 11.95 12.24 -3.95
CA ARG A 116 13.18 12.26 -3.17
C ARG A 116 13.43 13.65 -2.65
N LEU A 117 13.89 13.74 -1.40
CA LEU A 117 14.27 15.02 -0.83
C LEU A 117 15.62 15.46 -1.41
N THR A 118 15.69 16.69 -1.93
CA THR A 118 16.90 17.23 -2.58
C THR A 118 18.03 17.52 -1.59
N SER A 119 17.68 17.85 -0.34
CA SER A 119 18.67 18.09 0.73
C SER A 119 19.23 16.82 1.36
N ASP A 120 18.46 15.73 1.35
CA ASP A 120 18.88 14.42 1.84
C ASP A 120 18.33 13.32 0.91
N PRO A 121 19.15 12.80 -0.02
CA PRO A 121 18.70 11.84 -1.02
C PRO A 121 18.34 10.46 -0.43
N THR A 122 18.54 10.24 0.87
CA THR A 122 18.14 9.00 1.56
C THR A 122 16.70 9.02 2.05
N VAL A 123 16.01 10.17 1.96
CA VAL A 123 14.60 10.33 2.35
C VAL A 123 13.70 10.26 1.12
N LEU A 124 12.78 9.30 1.15
CA LEU A 124 11.80 9.09 0.09
C LEU A 124 10.38 9.24 0.58
N LEU A 125 9.52 9.71 -0.32
CA LEU A 125 8.10 9.90 -0.11
C LEU A 125 7.33 9.22 -1.24
N CYS A 126 6.37 8.38 -0.90
CA CYS A 126 5.44 7.76 -1.84
C CYS A 126 4.05 8.34 -1.62
N GLN A 127 3.47 8.89 -2.69
CA GLN A 127 2.08 9.32 -2.75
C GLN A 127 1.27 8.26 -3.49
N CYS A 128 0.46 7.51 -2.76
CA CYS A 128 -0.44 6.49 -3.29
C CYS A 128 -1.90 6.95 -3.14
N SER A 129 -2.38 7.72 -4.11
CA SER A 129 -3.79 8.16 -4.18
C SER A 129 -4.74 7.08 -4.72
N CYS A 130 -4.20 6.10 -5.42
CA CYS A 130 -4.93 5.03 -6.07
C CYS A 130 -5.20 3.83 -5.13
N TYR A 131 -6.23 3.06 -5.47
CA TYR A 131 -6.52 1.80 -4.79
C TYR A 131 -5.60 0.70 -5.34
N VAL A 132 -4.93 -0.02 -4.42
CA VAL A 132 -4.11 -1.19 -4.73
C VAL A 132 -4.88 -2.44 -4.34
N ALA A 133 -5.24 -3.25 -5.33
CA ALA A 133 -6.02 -4.48 -5.11
C ALA A 133 -5.23 -5.47 -4.23
N GLU A 134 -5.94 -6.29 -3.45
CA GLU A 134 -5.33 -7.21 -2.47
C GLU A 134 -4.29 -8.15 -3.09
N ASP A 135 -4.57 -8.65 -4.30
CA ASP A 135 -3.67 -9.52 -5.06
C ASP A 135 -2.44 -8.80 -5.64
N GLN A 136 -2.46 -7.47 -5.68
CA GLN A 136 -1.36 -6.63 -6.13
C GLN A 136 -0.51 -6.07 -4.99
N GLN A 137 -1.01 -6.04 -3.75
CA GLN A 137 -0.31 -5.44 -2.60
C GLN A 137 1.06 -6.09 -2.37
N PHE A 138 1.14 -7.41 -2.44
CA PHE A 138 2.40 -8.13 -2.28
C PHE A 138 3.41 -7.80 -3.40
N GLN A 139 2.96 -7.83 -4.66
CA GLN A 139 3.81 -7.48 -5.80
C GLN A 139 4.28 -6.02 -5.72
N TRP A 140 3.42 -5.11 -5.25
CA TRP A 140 3.77 -3.71 -5.02
C TRP A 140 4.90 -3.61 -3.99
N LEU A 141 4.76 -4.29 -2.86
CA LEU A 141 5.77 -4.31 -1.81
C LEU A 141 7.09 -4.86 -2.34
N GLU A 142 7.07 -6.01 -3.02
CA GLU A 142 8.28 -6.63 -3.56
C GLU A 142 9.01 -5.71 -4.56
N LYS A 143 8.28 -5.10 -5.50
CA LYS A 143 8.89 -4.23 -6.51
C LYS A 143 9.37 -2.89 -5.93
N VAL A 144 8.67 -2.32 -4.94
CA VAL A 144 9.06 -1.05 -4.31
C VAL A 144 10.21 -1.25 -3.33
N PHE A 145 10.07 -2.18 -2.37
CA PHE A 145 11.09 -2.44 -1.35
C PHE A 145 12.27 -3.26 -1.89
N GLY A 146 12.10 -4.00 -2.99
CA GLY A 146 13.19 -4.73 -3.65
C GLY A 146 14.28 -3.81 -4.19
N CYS A 147 13.93 -2.57 -4.54
CA CYS A 147 14.88 -1.55 -4.98
C CYS A 147 15.57 -0.81 -3.83
N MET A 148 15.20 -1.08 -2.57
CA MET A 148 15.67 -0.33 -1.40
C MET A 148 16.52 -1.20 -0.49
N ARG A 149 17.59 -0.61 0.05
CA ARG A 149 18.37 -1.21 1.13
C ARG A 149 17.54 -1.20 2.42
N LYS A 150 17.43 -2.36 3.10
CA LYS A 150 16.55 -2.53 4.27
C LYS A 150 17.24 -2.21 5.60
N GLU A 151 18.56 -2.21 5.62
CA GLU A 151 19.36 -1.94 6.82
C GLU A 151 19.16 -0.50 7.30
N GLY A 152 18.58 -0.32 8.49
CA GLY A 152 18.35 1.00 9.09
C GLY A 152 17.19 1.78 8.47
N LEU A 153 16.38 1.16 7.60
CA LEU A 153 15.22 1.78 6.97
C LEU A 153 14.09 1.99 7.98
N GLN A 154 13.66 3.24 8.16
CA GLN A 154 12.45 3.61 8.90
C GLN A 154 11.30 3.83 7.92
N VAL A 155 10.26 3.02 8.01
CA VAL A 155 9.03 3.18 7.21
C VAL A 155 7.97 3.89 8.04
N THR A 156 7.39 4.96 7.51
CA THR A 156 6.27 5.69 8.11
C THR A 156 5.08 5.63 7.17
N ILE A 157 3.97 5.06 7.63
CA ILE A 157 2.75 4.94 6.82
C ILE A 157 1.73 5.95 7.32
N LEU A 158 1.24 6.80 6.42
CA LEU A 158 0.14 7.72 6.64
C LEU A 158 -1.08 7.17 5.94
N SER A 159 -2.13 6.86 6.70
CA SER A 159 -3.40 6.36 6.19
C SER A 159 -4.54 7.03 6.94
N THR A 160 -5.74 6.97 6.37
CA THR A 160 -6.95 7.53 6.96
C THR A 160 -8.06 6.50 6.92
N CYS A 161 -8.87 6.45 7.98
CA CYS A 161 -10.14 5.74 7.99
C CYS A 161 -11.28 6.72 8.32
N PRO A 162 -12.51 6.47 7.82
CA PRO A 162 -13.68 7.19 8.28
C PRO A 162 -13.85 7.06 9.80
N VAL A 163 -14.16 8.17 10.48
CA VAL A 163 -14.40 8.16 11.93
C VAL A 163 -15.58 7.25 12.30
N ALA A 164 -16.53 7.04 11.39
CA ALA A 164 -17.64 6.10 11.58
C ALA A 164 -17.18 4.64 11.76
N ASP A 165 -16.01 4.28 11.23
CA ASP A 165 -15.43 2.93 11.34
C ASP A 165 -14.56 2.78 12.59
N TYR A 166 -14.26 3.88 13.28
CA TYR A 166 -13.46 3.87 14.51
C TYR A 166 -14.30 3.37 15.69
N LYS A 167 -13.87 2.25 16.27
CA LYS A 167 -14.53 1.58 17.39
C LYS A 167 -13.95 2.10 18.70
N THR A 168 -14.77 2.77 19.49
CA THR A 168 -14.42 3.25 20.82
C THR A 168 -15.64 3.23 21.74
N GLN A 169 -15.41 3.27 23.06
CA GLN A 169 -16.48 3.33 24.06
C GLN A 169 -17.05 4.75 24.20
N GLU A 170 -16.27 5.77 23.82
CA GLU A 170 -16.68 7.17 23.84
C GLU A 170 -17.52 7.53 22.61
N SER A 171 -18.21 8.68 22.65
CA SER A 171 -18.89 9.16 21.45
C SER A 171 -17.88 9.63 20.41
N THR A 172 -18.08 9.26 19.14
CA THR A 172 -17.26 9.78 18.04
C THR A 172 -17.38 11.30 17.87
N LEU A 173 -18.45 11.91 18.39
CA LEU A 173 -18.67 13.37 18.37
C LEU A 173 -17.80 14.13 19.37
N THR A 174 -17.28 13.47 20.41
CA THR A 174 -16.44 14.09 21.43
C THR A 174 -14.95 13.94 21.17
N LEU A 175 -14.58 13.34 20.03
CA LEU A 175 -13.19 13.13 19.68
C LEU A 175 -12.48 14.47 19.40
N PRO A 176 -11.25 14.65 19.91
CA PRO A 176 -10.49 15.88 19.70
C PRO A 176 -10.06 16.02 18.24
N SER A 177 -9.99 17.27 17.76
CA SER A 177 -9.44 17.59 16.44
C SER A 177 -8.08 18.29 16.59
N PRO A 178 -7.02 17.85 15.90
CA PRO A 178 -6.98 16.72 14.96
C PRO A 178 -7.01 15.35 15.67
N PHE A 179 -7.76 14.40 15.10
CA PHE A 179 -7.85 13.04 15.61
C PHE A 179 -6.82 12.14 14.94
N LEU A 180 -5.74 11.79 15.66
CA LEU A 180 -4.66 10.94 15.16
C LEU A 180 -4.40 9.76 16.10
N LYS A 181 -4.13 8.60 15.51
CA LYS A 181 -3.73 7.39 16.22
C LYS A 181 -2.50 6.80 15.55
N ALA A 182 -1.64 6.15 16.33
CA ALA A 182 -0.43 5.49 15.83
C ALA A 182 -0.47 3.98 16.06
N LEU A 183 0.11 3.25 15.12
CA LEU A 183 0.61 1.90 15.34
C LEU A 183 2.13 1.94 15.24
N LYS A 184 2.80 1.06 15.97
CA LYS A 184 4.25 0.93 15.92
C LYS A 184 4.67 -0.52 16.03
N THR A 185 5.79 -0.85 15.43
CA THR A 185 6.42 -2.16 15.59
C THR A 185 7.21 -2.23 16.90
N LYS A 186 7.73 -3.42 17.24
CA LYS A 186 8.56 -3.61 18.44
C LYS A 186 9.94 -2.96 18.26
N GLU A 187 10.37 -2.84 17.01
CA GLU A 187 11.64 -2.32 16.54
C GLU A 187 11.67 -0.80 16.57
N PHE A 188 10.50 -0.13 16.58
CA PHE A 188 10.39 1.30 16.72
C PHE A 188 10.74 1.77 18.14
N LYS A 189 11.86 2.48 18.25
CA LYS A 189 12.45 2.96 19.51
C LYS A 189 12.22 4.43 19.81
N GLU A 190 11.73 5.21 18.85
CA GLU A 190 11.50 6.65 19.01
C GLU A 190 10.21 6.94 19.79
N GLN A 191 10.03 8.20 20.17
CA GLN A 191 8.82 8.65 20.85
C GLN A 191 7.66 8.75 19.86
N VAL A 192 6.51 8.17 20.22
CA VAL A 192 5.29 8.28 19.42
C VAL A 192 4.65 9.65 19.66
N CYS A 193 4.28 10.34 18.58
CA CYS A 193 3.73 11.70 18.63
C CYS A 193 2.23 11.76 18.91
N CYS A 194 1.51 10.63 18.85
CA CYS A 194 0.07 10.55 19.09
C CYS A 194 -0.31 9.26 19.85
N PRO A 195 -1.53 9.20 20.43
CA PRO A 195 -1.97 8.01 21.16
C PRO A 195 -1.98 6.75 20.28
N LEU A 196 -1.70 5.59 20.88
CA LEU A 196 -1.74 4.33 20.16
C LEU A 196 -3.18 3.95 19.77
N LEU A 197 -3.31 3.27 18.63
CA LEU A 197 -4.57 2.71 18.16
C LEU A 197 -5.02 1.59 19.11
N GLU A 198 -6.25 1.71 19.61
CA GLU A 198 -6.81 0.76 20.57
C GLU A 198 -7.53 -0.40 19.88
N GLN A 199 -7.53 -1.58 20.52
CA GLN A 199 -8.35 -2.69 20.04
C GLN A 199 -9.85 -2.35 20.17
N PRO A 200 -10.72 -2.81 19.25
CA PRO A 200 -10.47 -3.76 18.17
C PRO A 200 -10.22 -3.09 16.80
N ASN A 201 -9.70 -1.85 16.78
CA ASN A 201 -9.38 -1.16 15.53
C ASN A 201 -8.16 -1.79 14.87
N ILE A 202 -8.27 -2.04 13.56
CA ILE A 202 -7.19 -2.62 12.76
C ILE A 202 -6.98 -1.78 11.50
N VAL A 203 -5.73 -1.79 11.03
CA VAL A 203 -5.38 -1.28 9.70
C VAL A 203 -5.52 -2.44 8.71
N ARG A 204 -5.98 -2.14 7.50
CA ARG A 204 -6.23 -3.13 6.43
C ARG A 204 -5.56 -2.66 5.13
N ASP A 205 -5.57 -3.52 4.13
CA ASP A 205 -5.09 -3.26 2.77
C ASP A 205 -3.60 -2.90 2.73
N LEU A 206 -3.18 -2.15 1.70
CA LEU A 206 -1.78 -1.74 1.50
C LEU A 206 -1.10 -1.15 2.75
N PRO A 207 -1.75 -0.32 3.61
CA PRO A 207 -1.13 0.15 4.85
C PRO A 207 -0.77 -0.95 5.87
N ALA A 208 -1.38 -2.14 5.76
CA ALA A 208 -1.13 -3.30 6.62
C ALA A 208 -0.27 -4.39 5.98
N ALA A 209 -0.08 -4.35 4.66
CA ALA A 209 0.77 -5.26 3.90
C ALA A 209 2.26 -5.01 4.20
#